data_AF-T1BZF2-F1
#
_entry.id   AF-T1BZF2-F1
#
_cell.length_a   1.000
_cell.length_b   1.000
_cell.length_c   1.000
_cell.angle_alpha   90.00
_cell.angle_beta   90.00
_cell.angle_gamma   90.00
#
_symmetry.space_group_name_H-M   'P 1'
#
loop_
_entity.id
_entity.type
_entity.pdbx_description
1 polymer ?
#
loop_
_entity_poly.entity_id
_entity_poly.type
_entity_poly.pdbx_seq_one_letter_code
_entity_poly.pdbx_strand_id
1 'polypeptide(L)'
;MADRIELAPETRRFARTLLDTYSHATLALMIDLGSRTGLWKTLAEAPGTSGEIARRSRLTERYVREWLSAVAAAGIVAYEPRRRTFSLDPDRAVCLTGDSPYNLAAGSRMALVGAPQASRLVRAFRRGGGIRYSAYLPDFPQIMDELNRRRYDALLVQAYL
;
A
#
# COMPACT_ATOMS: atom_id res chain seq x y z
N MET A 1 26.77 -29.72 -12.45
CA MET A 1 26.67 -29.66 -10.97
C MET A 1 26.97 -28.23 -10.57
N ALA A 2 25.95 -27.38 -10.48
CA ALA A 2 26.12 -25.95 -10.25
C ALA A 2 26.73 -25.74 -8.87
N ASP A 3 27.90 -25.11 -8.85
CA ASP A 3 28.64 -24.80 -7.63
C ASP A 3 27.77 -23.90 -6.75
N ARG A 4 27.41 -24.39 -5.57
CA ARG A 4 26.51 -23.70 -4.66
C ARG A 4 27.32 -22.59 -4.00
N ILE A 5 27.27 -21.40 -4.60
CA ILE A 5 27.95 -20.20 -4.07
C ILE A 5 27.56 -20.02 -2.60
N GLU A 6 28.48 -20.35 -1.70
CA GLU A 6 28.25 -20.21 -0.28
C GLU A 6 28.48 -18.75 0.12
N LEU A 7 27.40 -17.97 0.07
CA LEU A 7 27.45 -16.54 0.41
C LEU A 7 27.94 -16.35 1.86
N ALA A 8 28.81 -15.36 2.08
CA ALA A 8 29.21 -14.94 3.42
C ALA A 8 27.97 -14.56 4.27
N PRO A 9 27.99 -14.79 5.60
CA PRO A 9 26.84 -14.51 6.48
C PRO A 9 26.31 -13.08 6.35
N GLU A 10 27.23 -12.11 6.21
CA GLU A 10 26.90 -10.69 6.00
C GLU A 10 26.13 -10.47 4.70
N THR A 11 26.61 -11.04 3.59
CA THR A 11 25.96 -10.94 2.28
C THR A 11 24.55 -11.50 2.32
N ARG A 12 24.33 -12.64 3.01
CA ARG A 12 22.98 -13.22 3.17
C ARG A 12 22.06 -12.30 3.98
N ARG A 13 22.58 -11.68 5.04
CA ARG A 13 21.80 -10.73 5.85
C ARG A 13 21.39 -9.53 5.03
N PHE A 14 22.34 -8.92 4.33
CA PHE A 14 22.07 -7.74 3.50
C PHE A 14 21.11 -8.07 2.34
N ALA A 15 21.25 -9.24 1.70
CA ALA A 15 20.30 -9.70 0.68
C ALA A 15 18.87 -9.81 1.21
N ARG A 16 18.67 -10.28 2.45
CA ARG A 16 17.34 -10.29 3.08
C ARG A 16 16.80 -8.88 3.29
N THR A 17 17.62 -7.96 3.80
CA THR A 17 17.22 -6.54 3.95
C THR A 17 16.74 -5.94 2.64
N LEU A 18 17.41 -6.22 1.52
CA LEU A 18 16.99 -5.76 0.19
C LEU A 18 15.65 -6.39 -0.23
N LEU A 19 15.50 -7.71 -0.08
CA LEU A 19 14.26 -8.42 -0.41
C LEU A 19 13.07 -7.92 0.42
N ASP A 20 13.27 -7.69 1.72
CA ASP A 20 12.25 -7.12 2.60
C ASP A 20 11.86 -5.72 2.15
N THR A 21 12.84 -4.89 1.78
CA THR A 21 12.61 -3.53 1.25
C THR A 21 11.75 -3.56 -0.01
N TYR A 22 12.07 -4.44 -0.97
CA TYR A 22 11.30 -4.57 -2.22
C TYR A 22 9.90 -5.13 -1.98
N SER A 23 9.78 -6.05 -1.04
CA SER A 23 8.48 -6.60 -0.62
C SER A 23 7.61 -5.50 0.00
N HIS A 24 8.15 -4.70 0.91
CA HIS A 24 7.43 -3.57 1.51
C HIS A 24 7.03 -2.51 0.48
N ALA A 25 7.88 -2.20 -0.50
CA ALA A 25 7.52 -1.29 -1.59
C ALA A 25 6.36 -1.83 -2.45
N THR A 26 6.36 -3.13 -2.73
CA THR A 26 5.26 -3.81 -3.43
C THR A 26 3.98 -3.80 -2.59
N LEU A 27 4.09 -3.97 -1.28
CA LEU A 27 2.95 -3.91 -0.37
C LEU A 27 2.37 -2.50 -0.24
N ALA A 28 3.18 -1.45 -0.32
CA ALA A 28 2.67 -0.08 -0.44
C ALA A 28 1.79 0.07 -1.68
N LEU A 29 2.18 -0.51 -2.83
CA LEU A 29 1.33 -0.55 -4.02
C LEU A 29 0.03 -1.33 -3.76
N MET A 30 0.09 -2.47 -3.08
CA MET A 30 -1.13 -3.23 -2.75
C MET A 30 -2.09 -2.43 -1.86
N ILE A 31 -1.56 -1.63 -0.92
CA ILE A 31 -2.38 -0.73 -0.09
C ILE A 31 -3.06 0.34 -0.93
N ASP A 32 -2.33 1.03 -1.82
CA ASP A 32 -2.91 2.02 -2.74
C ASP A 32 -4.00 1.40 -3.62
N LEU A 33 -3.73 0.23 -4.20
CA LEU A 33 -4.71 -0.49 -5.03
C LEU A 33 -5.98 -0.82 -4.24
N GLY A 34 -5.84 -1.28 -2.99
CA GLY A 34 -6.99 -1.57 -2.13
C GLY A 34 -7.84 -0.33 -1.85
N SER A 35 -7.22 0.85 -1.69
CA SER A 35 -7.92 2.12 -1.49
C SER A 35 -8.63 2.60 -2.75
N ARG A 36 -7.94 2.58 -3.90
CA ARG A 36 -8.47 3.05 -5.18
C ARG A 36 -9.61 2.19 -5.73
N THR A 37 -9.58 0.90 -5.42
CA THR A 37 -10.61 -0.06 -5.86
C THR A 37 -11.73 -0.24 -4.84
N GLY A 38 -11.60 0.31 -3.63
CA GLY A 38 -12.58 0.16 -2.56
C GLY A 38 -12.52 -1.18 -1.82
N LEU A 39 -11.55 -2.05 -2.12
CA LEU A 39 -11.42 -3.37 -1.50
C LEU A 39 -11.26 -3.33 0.02
N TRP A 40 -10.57 -2.31 0.57
CA TRP A 40 -10.48 -2.14 2.03
C TRP A 40 -11.85 -1.91 2.67
N LYS A 41 -12.70 -1.09 2.03
CA LYS A 41 -14.09 -0.85 2.48
C LYS A 41 -14.90 -2.15 2.40
N THR A 42 -14.83 -2.86 1.28
CA THR A 42 -15.54 -4.12 1.08
C THR A 42 -15.15 -5.23 2.06
N LEU A 43 -13.88 -5.26 2.49
CA LEU A 43 -13.40 -6.19 3.53
C LEU A 43 -13.84 -5.76 4.94
N ALA A 44 -13.85 -4.45 5.21
CA ALA A 44 -14.31 -3.92 6.49
C ALA A 44 -15.81 -4.14 6.72
N GLU A 45 -16.61 -4.23 5.66
CA GLU A 45 -18.04 -4.55 5.74
C GLU A 45 -18.31 -5.99 6.22
N ALA A 46 -17.55 -6.97 5.72
CA ALA A 46 -17.69 -8.37 6.10
C ALA A 46 -16.52 -9.22 5.56
N PRO A 47 -16.22 -10.37 6.21
CA PRO A 47 -15.34 -11.37 5.60
C PRO A 47 -15.99 -12.01 4.35
N GLY A 48 -15.19 -12.74 3.57
CA GLY A 48 -15.70 -13.50 2.42
C GLY A 48 -14.63 -14.21 1.62
N THR A 49 -15.03 -15.13 0.76
CA THR A 49 -14.19 -15.70 -0.29
C THR A 49 -13.80 -14.64 -1.33
N SER A 50 -12.79 -14.91 -2.15
CA SER A 50 -12.42 -14.00 -3.25
C SER A 50 -13.59 -13.69 -4.17
N GLY A 51 -14.45 -14.68 -4.46
CA GLY A 51 -15.65 -14.51 -5.29
C GLY A 51 -16.72 -13.64 -4.61
N GLU A 52 -16.95 -13.81 -3.32
CA GLU A 52 -17.90 -12.98 -2.57
C GLU A 52 -17.43 -11.53 -2.48
N ILE A 53 -16.15 -11.31 -2.18
CA ILE A 53 -15.55 -9.97 -2.11
C ILE A 53 -15.58 -9.31 -3.49
N ALA A 54 -15.24 -10.04 -4.55
CA ALA A 54 -15.30 -9.55 -5.92
C ALA A 54 -16.72 -9.14 -6.33
N ARG A 55 -17.73 -9.94 -5.96
CA ARG A 55 -19.13 -9.62 -6.21
C ARG A 55 -19.58 -8.37 -5.45
N ARG A 56 -19.23 -8.22 -4.17
CA ARG A 56 -19.57 -7.03 -3.37
C ARG A 56 -18.88 -5.77 -3.89
N SER A 57 -17.62 -5.88 -4.26
CA SER A 57 -16.82 -4.76 -4.80
C SER A 57 -17.08 -4.46 -6.29
N ARG A 58 -17.82 -5.33 -6.99
CA ARG A 58 -18.05 -5.26 -8.45
C ARG A 58 -16.75 -5.27 -9.26
N LEU A 59 -15.79 -6.07 -8.81
CA LEU A 59 -14.47 -6.24 -9.44
C LEU A 59 -14.33 -7.64 -10.03
N THR A 60 -13.37 -7.79 -10.94
CA THR A 60 -13.04 -9.09 -11.53
C THR A 60 -12.37 -9.99 -10.49
N GLU A 61 -12.99 -11.15 -10.21
CA GLU A 61 -12.55 -12.09 -9.17
C GLU A 61 -11.08 -12.48 -9.27
N ARG A 62 -10.56 -12.68 -10.49
CA ARG A 62 -9.15 -13.02 -10.71
C ARG A 62 -8.21 -11.99 -10.07
N TYR A 63 -8.46 -10.69 -10.27
CA TYR A 63 -7.61 -9.64 -9.72
C TYR A 63 -7.79 -9.49 -8.21
N VAL A 64 -9.03 -9.62 -7.73
CA VAL A 64 -9.34 -9.60 -6.30
C VAL A 64 -8.62 -10.74 -5.57
N ARG A 65 -8.59 -11.95 -6.14
CA ARG A 65 -7.91 -13.11 -5.55
C ARG A 65 -6.40 -12.93 -5.47
N GLU A 66 -5.76 -12.40 -6.52
CA GLU A 66 -4.32 -12.14 -6.50
C GLU A 66 -3.97 -11.07 -5.46
N TRP A 67 -4.76 -9.99 -5.41
CA TRP A 67 -4.59 -8.93 -4.42
C TRP A 67 -4.77 -9.47 -2.99
N LEU A 68 -5.84 -10.23 -2.73
CA LEU A 68 -6.12 -10.86 -1.43
C LEU A 68 -4.98 -11.81 -1.02
N SER A 69 -4.46 -12.61 -1.96
CA SER A 69 -3.32 -13.49 -1.70
C SER A 69 -2.09 -12.71 -1.26
N ALA A 70 -1.78 -11.59 -1.93
CA ALA A 70 -0.63 -10.75 -1.60
C ALA A 70 -0.76 -10.12 -0.20
N VAL A 71 -1.92 -9.52 0.10
CA VAL A 71 -2.13 -8.87 1.41
C VAL A 71 -2.32 -9.86 2.55
N ALA A 72 -2.77 -11.10 2.26
CA ALA A 72 -2.83 -12.18 3.25
C ALA A 72 -1.44 -12.75 3.56
N ALA A 73 -0.61 -12.95 2.54
CA ALA A 73 0.78 -13.39 2.73
C ALA A 73 1.60 -12.38 3.54
N ALA A 74 1.27 -11.09 3.43
CA ALA A 74 1.85 -10.02 4.24
C ALA A 74 1.25 -9.89 5.65
N GLY A 75 0.25 -10.70 6.00
CA GLY A 75 -0.41 -10.67 7.30
C GLY A 75 -1.27 -9.42 7.56
N ILE A 76 -1.62 -8.66 6.51
CA ILE A 76 -2.51 -7.49 6.62
C ILE A 76 -3.96 -7.96 6.81
N VAL A 77 -4.39 -8.93 6.00
CA VAL A 77 -5.69 -9.63 6.14
C VAL A 77 -5.45 -11.06 6.60
N ALA A 78 -6.40 -11.62 7.33
CA ALA A 78 -6.37 -13.04 7.68
C ALA A 78 -6.97 -13.88 6.56
N TYR A 79 -6.46 -15.10 6.38
CA TYR A 79 -7.01 -16.10 5.47
C TYR A 79 -7.30 -17.40 6.23
N GLU A 80 -8.53 -17.88 6.15
CA GLU A 80 -8.98 -19.15 6.73
C GLU A 80 -9.06 -20.22 5.63
N PRO A 81 -8.14 -21.21 5.59
CA PRO A 81 -8.04 -22.17 4.49
C PRO A 81 -9.26 -23.07 4.31
N ARG A 82 -9.96 -23.44 5.40
CA ARG A 82 -11.11 -24.37 5.32
C ARG A 82 -12.29 -23.73 4.63
N ARG A 83 -12.55 -22.46 4.94
CA ARG A 83 -13.65 -21.68 4.36
C ARG A 83 -13.21 -20.90 3.12
N ARG A 84 -11.91 -20.82 2.86
CA ARG A 84 -11.27 -19.99 1.83
C ARG A 84 -11.69 -18.52 1.94
N THR A 85 -11.90 -18.06 3.17
CA THR A 85 -12.39 -16.72 3.47
C THR A 85 -11.25 -15.82 3.90
N PHE A 86 -11.30 -14.58 3.44
CA PHE A 86 -10.43 -13.49 3.86
C PHE A 86 -11.21 -12.58 4.81
N SER A 87 -10.53 -12.05 5.83
CA SER A 87 -11.11 -11.10 6.77
C SER A 87 -10.13 -10.00 7.13
N LEU A 88 -10.65 -8.79 7.31
CA LEU A 88 -9.91 -7.66 7.86
C LEU A 88 -10.39 -7.45 9.29
N ASP A 89 -9.43 -7.46 10.22
CA ASP A 89 -9.71 -7.18 11.63
C ASP A 89 -10.26 -5.75 11.79
N PRO A 90 -11.35 -5.52 12.55
CA PRO A 90 -11.96 -4.20 12.70
C PRO A 90 -10.99 -3.14 13.27
N ASP A 91 -10.13 -3.50 14.21
CA ASP A 91 -9.16 -2.56 14.80
C ASP A 91 -8.10 -2.18 13.77
N ARG A 92 -7.71 -3.11 12.90
CA ARG A 92 -6.81 -2.83 11.77
C ARG A 92 -7.49 -2.04 10.65
N ALA A 93 -8.80 -2.21 10.46
CA ALA A 93 -9.56 -1.51 9.42
C ALA A 93 -9.53 0.01 9.62
N VAL A 94 -9.49 0.48 10.87
CA VAL A 94 -9.35 1.92 11.23
C VAL A 94 -8.12 2.56 10.56
N CYS A 95 -7.07 1.78 10.30
CA CYS A 95 -5.84 2.27 9.66
C CYS A 95 -5.91 2.32 8.13
N LEU A 96 -6.95 1.77 7.50
CA LEU A 96 -7.03 1.59 6.05
C LEU A 96 -8.31 2.16 5.41
N THR A 97 -9.33 2.48 6.22
CA THR A 97 -10.63 2.95 5.74
C THR A 97 -11.27 3.98 6.66
N GLY A 98 -12.33 4.64 6.18
CA GLY A 98 -13.09 5.66 6.89
C GLY A 98 -12.36 6.99 7.04
N ASP A 99 -12.91 7.83 7.91
CA ASP A 99 -12.44 9.20 8.15
C ASP A 99 -11.64 9.34 9.45
N SER A 100 -11.23 8.21 10.04
CA SER A 100 -10.35 8.20 11.20
C SER A 100 -9.06 8.99 10.94
N PRO A 101 -8.57 9.79 11.90
CA PRO A 101 -7.26 10.44 11.78
C PRO A 101 -6.10 9.43 11.75
N TYR A 102 -6.37 8.16 12.09
CA TYR A 102 -5.43 7.05 11.98
C TYR A 102 -5.52 6.30 10.66
N ASN A 103 -6.38 6.69 9.72
CA ASN A 103 -6.39 6.10 8.39
C ASN A 103 -5.11 6.50 7.62
N LEU A 104 -4.16 5.57 7.51
CA LEU A 104 -2.86 5.76 6.90
C LEU A 104 -2.81 5.35 5.42
N ALA A 105 -3.94 4.97 4.82
CA ALA A 105 -3.97 4.45 3.47
C ALA A 105 -3.38 5.43 2.43
N ALA A 106 -3.62 6.73 2.57
CA ALA A 106 -3.06 7.77 1.70
C ALA A 106 -1.52 7.85 1.77
N GLY A 107 -0.91 7.36 2.85
CA GLY A 107 0.55 7.27 2.99
C GLY A 107 1.19 6.34 1.96
N SER A 108 0.47 5.32 1.51
CA SER A 108 0.94 4.43 0.43
C SER A 108 1.14 5.18 -0.89
N ARG A 109 0.21 6.08 -1.24
CA ARG A 109 0.31 6.95 -2.41
C ARG A 109 1.45 7.92 -2.31
N MET A 110 1.64 8.51 -1.13
CA MET A 110 2.78 9.39 -0.87
C MET A 110 4.12 8.68 -1.08
N ALA A 111 4.25 7.42 -0.63
CA ALA A 111 5.44 6.62 -0.85
C ALA A 111 5.71 6.34 -2.34
N LEU A 112 4.65 6.28 -3.17
CA LEU A 112 4.73 5.92 -4.59
C LEU A 112 4.78 7.13 -5.53
N VAL A 113 4.45 8.33 -5.07
CA VAL A 113 4.27 9.53 -5.94
C VAL A 113 5.54 9.89 -6.73
N GLY A 114 6.71 9.55 -6.21
CA GLY A 114 8.00 9.78 -6.88
C GLY A 114 8.34 8.75 -7.96
N ALA A 115 7.74 7.56 -7.94
CA ALA A 115 8.14 6.45 -8.81
C ALA A 115 8.05 6.79 -10.31
N PRO A 116 6.97 7.43 -10.81
CA PRO A 116 6.90 7.84 -12.22
C PRO A 116 7.98 8.85 -12.65
N GLN A 117 8.61 9.52 -11.69
CA GLN A 117 9.60 10.57 -11.95
C GLN A 117 11.04 10.06 -11.92
N ALA A 118 11.28 8.77 -11.64
CA ALA A 118 12.62 8.21 -11.46
C ALA A 118 13.57 8.54 -12.63
N SER A 119 13.15 8.36 -13.88
CA SER A 119 14.01 8.66 -15.04
C SER A 119 14.33 10.16 -15.19
N ARG A 120 13.42 11.04 -14.75
CA ARG A 120 13.67 12.50 -14.71
C ARG A 120 14.65 12.86 -13.60
N LEU A 121 14.53 12.23 -12.43
CA LEU A 121 15.48 12.39 -11.33
C LEU A 121 16.88 11.96 -11.76
N VAL A 122 17.03 10.79 -12.40
CA VAL A 122 18.33 10.33 -12.93
C VAL A 122 18.97 11.36 -13.87
N ARG A 123 18.18 12.04 -14.71
CA ARG A 123 18.70 13.12 -15.56
C ARG A 123 19.15 14.33 -14.75
N ALA A 124 18.37 14.74 -13.74
CA ALA A 124 18.73 15.85 -12.86
C ALA A 124 20.02 15.58 -12.06
N PHE A 125 20.22 14.35 -11.57
CA PHE A 125 21.48 13.95 -10.94
C PHE A 125 22.70 14.13 -11.85
N ARG A 126 22.55 13.86 -13.15
CA ARG A 126 23.66 13.96 -14.11
C ARG A 126 23.90 15.36 -14.65
N ARG A 127 22.85 16.18 -14.74
CA ARG A 127 22.87 17.45 -15.49
C ARG A 127 22.50 18.67 -14.66
N GLY A 128 22.22 18.50 -13.37
CA GLY A 128 21.65 19.54 -12.51
C GLY A 128 20.19 19.86 -12.86
N GLY A 129 19.66 20.90 -12.23
CA GLY A 129 18.25 21.31 -12.36
C GLY A 129 17.32 20.53 -11.42
N GLY A 130 16.08 20.29 -11.84
CA GLY A 130 15.07 19.63 -11.02
C GLY A 130 13.81 19.24 -11.78
N ILE A 131 12.84 18.69 -11.05
CA ILE A 131 11.53 18.33 -11.58
C ILE A 131 10.54 19.42 -11.19
N ARG A 132 9.88 20.02 -12.18
CA ARG A 132 8.86 21.04 -11.93
C ARG A 132 7.70 20.44 -11.13
N TYR A 133 7.14 21.22 -10.21
CA TYR A 133 5.98 20.80 -9.41
C TYR A 133 4.80 20.32 -10.28
N SER A 134 4.60 20.96 -11.45
CA SER A 134 3.56 20.57 -12.41
C SER A 134 3.66 19.12 -12.90
N ALA A 135 4.82 18.48 -12.78
CA ALA A 135 5.00 17.07 -13.12
C ALA A 135 4.33 16.10 -12.12
N TYR A 136 3.95 16.60 -10.94
CA TYR A 136 3.29 15.86 -9.87
C TYR A 136 1.79 16.14 -9.82
N LEU A 137 1.25 16.94 -10.74
CA LEU A 137 -0.17 17.25 -10.83
C LEU A 137 -0.93 16.17 -11.63
N PRO A 138 -2.20 15.90 -11.27
CA PRO A 138 -2.95 16.45 -10.12
C PRO A 138 -2.70 15.69 -8.80
N ASP A 139 -1.98 14.57 -8.85
CA ASP A 139 -1.96 13.56 -7.79
C ASP A 139 -1.37 14.06 -6.47
N PHE A 140 -0.23 14.76 -6.49
CA PHE A 140 0.46 15.15 -5.25
C PHE A 140 -0.37 16.10 -4.35
N PRO A 141 -0.98 17.19 -4.85
CA PRO A 141 -1.90 17.99 -4.04
C PRO A 141 -3.05 17.18 -3.44
N GLN A 142 -3.63 16.25 -4.20
CA GLN A 142 -4.74 15.42 -3.72
C GLN A 142 -4.30 14.48 -2.60
N ILE A 143 -3.12 13.87 -2.75
CA ILE A 143 -2.51 13.04 -1.70
C ILE A 143 -2.25 13.86 -0.44
N MET A 144 -1.73 15.08 -0.58
CA MET A 144 -1.49 15.98 0.55
C MET A 144 -2.79 16.40 1.23
N ASP A 145 -3.86 16.65 0.49
CA ASP A 145 -5.19 16.90 1.06
C ASP A 145 -5.70 15.68 1.84
N GLU A 146 -5.67 14.48 1.25
CA GLU A 146 -6.12 13.24 1.89
C GLU A 146 -5.34 12.90 3.18
N LEU A 147 -4.04 13.17 3.21
CA LEU A 147 -3.19 12.94 4.39
C LEU A 147 -3.50 13.88 5.55
N ASN A 148 -3.81 15.14 5.23
CA ASN A 148 -3.90 16.20 6.23
C ASN A 148 -5.33 16.47 6.69
N ARG A 149 -6.31 16.45 5.77
CA ARG A 149 -7.71 16.81 6.04
C ARG A 149 -8.27 16.07 7.26
N ARG A 150 -8.17 14.74 7.28
CA ARG A 150 -8.68 13.91 8.39
C ARG A 150 -8.06 14.26 9.74
N ARG A 151 -6.76 14.58 9.76
CA ARG A 151 -6.04 14.93 10.98
C ARG A 151 -6.43 16.31 11.47
N TYR A 152 -6.55 17.28 10.57
CA TYR A 152 -6.97 18.63 10.96
C TYR A 152 -8.43 18.67 11.40
N ASP A 153 -9.33 18.00 10.68
CA ASP A 153 -10.76 17.94 11.05
C ASP A 153 -10.96 17.35 12.45
N ALA A 154 -10.17 16.34 12.83
CA ALA A 154 -10.31 15.68 14.12
C ALA A 154 -9.46 16.30 15.25
N LEU A 155 -8.26 16.78 14.95
CA LEU A 155 -7.23 17.06 15.96
C LEU A 155 -6.77 18.53 16.01
N LEU A 156 -7.29 19.42 15.16
CA LEU A 156 -6.80 20.81 15.08
C LEU A 156 -6.78 21.49 16.45
N VAL A 157 -7.90 21.48 17.17
CA VAL A 157 -8.02 22.13 18.49
C VAL A 157 -7.33 21.33 19.60
N GLN A 158 -7.27 20.00 19.47
CA GLN A 158 -6.80 19.14 20.57
C GLN A 158 -5.28 18.96 20.58
N ALA A 159 -4.64 19.07 19.41
CA ALA A 159 -3.23 18.71 19.24
C ALA A 159 -2.39 19.79 18.55
N TYR A 160 -3.00 20.77 17.87
CA TYR A 160 -2.28 21.74 17.04
C TYR A 160 -2.51 23.21 17.42
N LEU A 161 -3.48 23.50 18.30
CA LEU A 161 -3.74 24.80 18.92
C LEU A 161 -3.72 24.66 20.44
#